data_AF-A0A392RSC4-F1
#
_entry.id   AF-A0A392RSC4-F1
#
_cell.length_a   1.000
_cell.length_b   1.000
_cell.length_c   1.000
_cell.angle_alpha   90.00
_cell.angle_beta   90.00
_cell.angle_gamma   90.00
#
_symmetry.space_group_name_H-M   'P 1'
#
loop_
_entity.id
_entity.type
_entity.pdbx_description
1 polymer ?
#
loop_
_entity_poly.entity_id
_entity_poly.type
_entity_poly.pdbx_seq_one_letter_code
_entity_poly.pdbx_strand_id
1 'polypeptide(L)'
;MRGKAPEELLFDPEIEKTAKANRKATKLAKEAASQAHFEQELSEEEVLSSSFVVEEELIEMEEEHIVPPPPPPRRTLGDYGQRNNGETTNLGFQPANPVAFDIKNTVLS
;
A
#
# COMPACT_ATOMS: atom_id res chain seq x y z
N MET A 1 -28.09 -21.79 17.12
CA MET A 1 -28.02 -20.55 17.94
C MET A 1 -28.74 -19.45 17.16
N ARG A 2 -29.92 -19.00 17.62
CA ARG A 2 -30.68 -17.93 16.93
C ARG A 2 -30.08 -16.59 17.37
N GLY A 3 -29.47 -15.87 16.43
CA GLY A 3 -28.89 -14.54 16.70
C GLY A 3 -29.96 -13.55 17.17
N LYS A 4 -29.60 -12.68 18.11
CA LYS A 4 -30.44 -11.55 18.53
C LYS A 4 -30.69 -10.64 17.32
N ALA A 5 -31.92 -10.14 17.18
CA ALA A 5 -32.27 -9.18 16.14
C ALA A 5 -31.42 -7.91 16.29
N PRO A 6 -31.06 -7.22 15.19
CA PRO A 6 -30.30 -5.99 15.25
C PRO A 6 -31.08 -4.95 16.06
N GLU A 7 -30.44 -4.41 17.10
CA GLU A 7 -30.93 -3.24 17.82
C GLU A 7 -31.04 -2.10 16.80
N GLU A 8 -32.22 -1.47 16.71
CA GLU A 8 -32.42 -0.32 15.82
C GLU A 8 -31.42 0.76 16.21
N LEU A 9 -30.40 0.97 15.37
CA LEU A 9 -29.38 2.00 15.57
C LEU A 9 -30.04 3.37 15.39
N LEU A 10 -30.50 3.95 16.50
CA LEU A 10 -31.00 5.31 16.55
C LEU A 10 -29.91 6.27 16.08
N PHE A 11 -30.24 7.10 15.11
CA PHE A 11 -29.33 8.12 14.61
C PHE A 11 -29.12 9.21 15.68
N ASP A 12 -27.87 9.42 16.07
CA ASP A 12 -27.47 10.48 16.98
C ASP A 12 -26.80 11.65 16.18
N PRO A 13 -27.48 12.80 16.03
CA PRO A 13 -26.97 13.93 15.25
C PRO A 13 -25.69 14.55 15.84
N GLU A 14 -25.41 14.36 17.13
CA GLU A 14 -24.22 14.91 17.76
C GLU A 14 -22.97 14.13 17.35
N ILE A 15 -23.08 12.80 17.26
CA ILE A 15 -21.99 11.91 16.82
C ILE A 15 -21.60 12.19 15.37
N GLU A 16 -22.56 12.45 14.47
CA GLU A 16 -22.24 12.76 13.08
C GLU A 16 -21.45 14.08 12.96
N LYS A 17 -21.84 15.11 13.72
CA LYS A 17 -21.17 16.42 13.72
C LYS A 17 -19.72 16.29 14.18
N THR A 18 -19.47 15.57 15.27
CA THR A 18 -18.12 15.39 15.81
C THR A 18 -17.25 14.56 14.85
N ALA A 19 -17.79 13.47 14.29
CA ALA A 19 -17.08 12.67 13.29
C ALA A 19 -16.68 13.49 12.05
N LYS A 20 -17.58 14.35 11.56
CA LYS A 20 -17.32 15.26 10.44
C LYS A 20 -16.24 16.30 10.76
N ALA A 21 -16.26 16.85 11.97
CA ALA A 21 -15.22 17.78 12.44
C ALA A 21 -13.86 17.08 12.53
N ASN A 22 -13.80 15.89 13.13
CA ASN A 22 -12.57 15.08 13.20
C ASN A 22 -12.02 14.77 11.81
N ARG A 23 -12.87 14.35 10.88
CA ARG A 23 -12.45 14.09 9.49
C ARG A 23 -11.84 15.34 8.83
N LYS A 24 -12.38 16.53 9.08
CA LYS A 24 -11.81 17.78 8.58
C LYS A 24 -10.46 18.09 9.23
N ALA A 25 -10.38 17.98 10.56
CA ALA A 25 -9.14 18.20 11.30
C ALA A 25 -8.02 17.26 10.83
N THR A 26 -8.32 15.98 10.59
CA THR A 26 -7.33 15.02 10.08
C THR A 26 -6.86 15.37 8.67
N LYS A 27 -7.73 15.88 7.79
CA LYS A 27 -7.32 16.33 6.45
C LYS A 27 -6.38 17.53 6.53
N LEU A 28 -6.74 18.53 7.33
CA LEU A 28 -5.90 19.72 7.52
C LEU A 28 -4.54 19.37 8.13
N ALA A 29 -4.50 18.47 9.11
CA ALA A 29 -3.24 18.00 9.71
C ALA A 29 -2.35 17.29 8.69
N LYS A 30 -2.92 16.51 7.76
CA LYS A 30 -2.17 15.88 6.67
C LYS A 30 -1.63 16.89 5.67
N GLU A 31 -2.44 17.87 5.27
CA GLU A 31 -2.00 18.96 4.38
C GLU A 31 -0.87 19.76 5.02
N ALA A 32 -0.99 20.13 6.29
CA ALA A 32 0.05 20.82 7.04
C ALA A 32 1.34 19.98 7.18
N ALA A 33 1.22 18.67 7.41
CA ALA A 33 2.37 17.77 7.46
C ALA A 33 3.08 17.65 6.10
N SER A 34 2.33 17.58 4.99
CA SER A 34 2.90 17.59 3.64
C SER A 34 3.57 18.92 3.31
N GLN A 35 3.01 20.05 3.74
CA GLN A 35 3.64 21.37 3.59
C GLN A 35 4.93 21.47 4.40
N ALA A 36 4.91 21.04 5.66
CA ALA A 36 6.11 21.04 6.50
C ALA A 36 7.21 20.14 5.93
N HIS A 37 6.85 18.98 5.37
CA HIS A 37 7.81 18.12 4.68
C HIS A 37 8.44 18.82 3.47
N PHE A 38 7.62 19.49 2.66
CA PHE A 38 8.09 20.24 1.50
C PHE A 38 8.96 21.44 1.89
N GLU A 39 8.62 22.19 2.95
CA GLU A 39 9.47 23.27 3.48
C GLU A 39 10.82 22.74 4.00
N GLN A 40 10.82 21.57 4.66
CA GLN A 40 12.04 20.93 5.10
C GLN A 40 12.90 20.51 3.89
N GLU A 41 12.31 19.83 2.91
CA GLU A 41 12.99 19.45 1.66
C GLU A 41 13.54 20.68 0.91
N LEU A 42 12.77 21.77 0.80
CA LEU A 42 13.25 23.02 0.20
C LEU A 42 14.42 23.65 0.98
N SER A 43 14.40 23.58 2.31
CA SER A 43 15.51 24.12 3.12
C SER A 43 16.78 23.28 2.98
N GLU A 44 16.64 21.95 2.87
CA GLU A 44 17.76 21.04 2.64
C GLU A 44 18.27 21.14 1.19
N GLU A 45 17.37 21.32 0.23
CA GLU A 45 17.69 21.52 -1.19
C GLU A 45 18.29 22.89 -1.47
N GLU A 46 17.91 23.99 -0.78
CA GLU A 46 18.63 25.26 -0.90
C GLU A 46 20.07 25.16 -0.36
N VAL A 47 20.29 24.42 0.74
CA VAL A 47 21.63 24.17 1.27
C VAL A 47 22.47 23.32 0.31
N LEU A 48 21.86 22.33 -0.34
CA LEU A 48 22.51 21.50 -1.37
C LEU A 48 22.72 22.26 -2.70
N SER A 49 21.76 23.07 -3.12
CA SER A 49 21.79 23.88 -4.35
C SER A 49 22.86 24.97 -4.28
N SER A 50 23.02 25.62 -3.12
CA SER A 50 24.15 26.54 -2.89
C SER A 50 25.52 25.85 -2.91
N SER A 51 25.57 24.53 -2.70
CA SER A 51 26.80 23.73 -2.82
C SER A 51 27.02 23.15 -4.23
N PHE A 52 25.97 23.07 -5.06
CA PHE A 52 25.98 22.35 -6.34
C PHE A 52 26.31 23.23 -7.56
N VAL A 53 26.14 24.57 -7.49
CA VAL A 53 26.42 25.45 -8.65
C VAL A 53 27.92 25.65 -8.97
N VAL A 54 28.84 24.91 -8.34
CA VAL A 54 30.29 25.03 -8.59
C VAL A 54 30.83 23.94 -9.52
N GLU A 55 30.07 22.87 -9.79
CA GLU A 55 30.51 21.74 -10.65
C GLU A 55 29.65 21.58 -11.92
N GLU A 56 29.12 22.68 -12.48
CA GLU A 56 28.63 22.71 -13.86
C GLU A 56 29.82 22.72 -14.84
N GLU A 57 30.63 21.66 -14.81
CA GLU A 57 31.60 21.34 -15.86
C GLU A 57 31.20 20.02 -16.52
N LEU A 58 30.30 20.15 -17.49
CA LEU A 58 30.37 19.46 -18.77
C LEU A 58 30.52 17.92 -18.70
N ILE A 59 29.45 17.24 -18.31
CA ILE A 59 29.27 15.81 -18.58
C ILE A 59 28.35 15.68 -19.79
N GLU A 60 28.94 15.77 -20.98
CA GLU A 60 28.29 15.43 -22.26
C GLU A 60 28.22 13.90 -22.36
N MET A 61 27.22 13.30 -21.71
CA MET A 61 26.94 11.87 -21.83
C MET A 61 25.78 11.68 -22.78
N GLU A 62 26.15 11.42 -24.03
CA GLU A 62 25.30 10.96 -25.12
C GLU A 62 24.23 9.98 -24.61
N GLU A 63 22.98 10.45 -24.62
CA GLU A 63 21.80 9.77 -24.12
C GLU A 63 21.43 8.60 -25.06
N GLU A 64 22.18 7.51 -24.94
CA GLU A 64 21.76 6.22 -25.47
C GLU A 64 20.48 5.83 -24.71
N HIS A 65 19.33 5.99 -25.36
CA HIS A 65 18.00 5.70 -24.82
C HIS A 65 17.92 4.24 -24.31
N ILE A 66 18.23 4.02 -23.04
CA ILE A 66 17.94 2.76 -22.35
C ILE A 66 16.45 2.78 -22.02
N VAL A 67 15.62 2.43 -23.00
CA VAL A 67 14.19 2.20 -22.76
C VAL A 67 14.09 0.97 -21.84
N PRO A 68 13.51 1.09 -20.63
CA PRO A 68 13.34 -0.07 -19.76
C PRO A 68 12.47 -1.11 -20.49
N PRO A 69 12.78 -2.41 -20.38
CA PRO A 69 11.98 -3.44 -21.02
C PRO A 69 10.53 -3.35 -20.54
N PRO A 70 9.54 -3.63 -21.42
CA PRO A 70 8.14 -3.54 -21.05
C PRO A 70 7.84 -4.46 -19.85
N PRO A 71 6.95 -4.03 -18.94
CA PRO A 71 6.62 -4.83 -17.77
C PRO A 71 5.99 -6.16 -18.18
N PRO A 72 6.21 -7.23 -17.38
CA PRO A 72 5.66 -8.54 -17.69
C PRO A 72 4.12 -8.53 -17.71
N PRO A 73 3.48 -9.42 -18.50
CA PRO A 73 2.03 -9.52 -18.57
C PRO A 73 1.41 -9.81 -17.20
N ARG A 74 0.34 -9.10 -16.86
CA ARG A 74 -0.44 -9.38 -15.64
C ARG A 74 -1.31 -10.61 -15.87
N ARG A 75 -1.39 -11.49 -14.88
CA ARG A 75 -2.30 -12.64 -14.90
C ARG A 75 -3.75 -12.18 -14.81
N THR A 76 -4.62 -12.72 -15.65
CA THR A 76 -6.08 -12.53 -15.60
C THR A 76 -6.73 -13.46 -14.56
N LEU A 77 -8.00 -13.21 -14.21
CA LEU A 77 -8.75 -14.07 -13.28
C LEU A 77 -8.84 -15.53 -13.79
N GLY A 78 -8.82 -15.75 -15.10
CA GLY A 78 -8.84 -17.08 -15.70
C GLY A 78 -7.51 -17.84 -15.55
N ASP A 79 -6.39 -17.14 -15.36
CA ASP A 79 -5.05 -17.73 -15.37
C ASP A 79 -4.71 -18.45 -14.07
N TYR A 80 -5.51 -18.29 -13.01
CA TYR A 80 -5.31 -18.94 -11.71
C TYR A 80 -5.72 -20.42 -11.72
N GLY A 81 -6.64 -20.82 -12.60
CA GLY A 81 -7.12 -22.20 -12.72
C GLY A 81 -6.39 -23.01 -13.78
N GLN A 82 -5.56 -22.37 -14.61
CA GLN A 82 -4.87 -23.02 -15.71
C GLN A 82 -3.65 -23.76 -15.16
N ARG A 83 -3.71 -25.09 -15.18
CA ARG A 83 -2.59 -25.95 -14.79
C ARG A 83 -1.47 -25.76 -15.82
N ASN A 84 -0.43 -25.02 -15.46
CA ASN A 84 0.79 -24.98 -16.26
C ASN A 84 1.35 -26.42 -16.27
N ASN A 85 1.63 -26.96 -17.46
CA ASN A 85 2.02 -28.36 -17.68
C ASN A 85 3.35 -28.73 -16.96
N GLY A 86 3.29 -28.99 -15.65
CA GLY A 86 4.37 -29.61 -14.88
C GLY A 86 5.09 -28.71 -13.88
N GLU A 87 4.91 -27.38 -13.92
CA GLU A 87 5.51 -26.48 -12.94
C GLU A 87 4.42 -25.96 -12.01
N THR A 88 4.11 -26.77 -11.01
CA THR A 88 3.12 -26.44 -9.98
C THR A 88 3.55 -25.17 -9.27
N THR A 89 2.80 -24.09 -9.45
CA THR A 89 2.82 -22.83 -8.70
C THR A 89 2.39 -23.00 -7.24
N ASN A 90 2.69 -24.15 -6.63
CA ASN A 90 2.59 -24.37 -5.20
C ASN A 90 3.95 -24.02 -4.60
N LEU A 91 4.38 -22.76 -4.73
CA LEU A 91 5.38 -22.21 -3.82
C LEU A 91 4.64 -22.10 -2.48
N GLY A 92 4.57 -23.22 -1.77
CA GLY A 92 3.80 -23.35 -0.55
C GLY A 92 4.18 -22.23 0.40
N PHE A 93 3.18 -21.57 0.99
CA PHE A 93 3.44 -20.60 2.03
C PHE A 93 4.04 -21.35 3.22
N GLN A 94 5.32 -21.11 3.52
CA GLN A 94 5.93 -21.55 4.77
C GLN A 94 5.62 -20.49 5.83
N PRO A 95 4.70 -20.75 6.78
CA PRO A 95 4.46 -19.81 7.86
C PRO A 95 5.72 -19.66 8.69
N ALA A 96 6.18 -18.43 8.90
CA ALA A 96 7.34 -18.12 9.73
C ALA A 96 7.16 -18.59 11.20
N ASN A 97 5.93 -18.86 11.61
CA ASN A 97 5.58 -19.45 12.89
C ASN A 97 4.75 -20.73 12.66
N PRO A 98 5.34 -21.93 12.81
CA PRO A 98 4.62 -23.18 12.60
C PRO A 98 3.75 -23.49 13.83
N VAL A 99 2.63 -22.78 13.96
CA VAL A 99 1.55 -23.24 14.84
C VAL A 99 0.83 -24.34 14.07
N ALA A 100 1.20 -25.60 14.33
CA ALA A 100 0.53 -26.77 13.79
C ALA A 100 -0.79 -26.99 14.54
N PHE A 101 -1.89 -27.17 13.80
CA PHE A 101 -3.16 -27.63 14.35
C PHE A 101 -3.55 -28.96 13.69
N ASP A 102 -4.09 -29.86 14.51
CA ASP A 102 -4.55 -31.17 14.07
C ASP A 102 -5.96 -31.06 13.48
N ILE A 103 -6.13 -31.45 12.22
CA ILE A 103 -7.42 -31.41 11.53
C ILE A 103 -8.11 -32.76 11.73
N LYS A 104 -8.95 -32.86 12.76
CA LYS A 104 -9.76 -34.06 12.99
C LYS A 104 -10.99 -34.05 12.09
N ASN A 105 -10.96 -34.82 11.01
CA ASN A 105 -12.14 -35.11 10.20
C ASN A 105 -13.04 -36.08 10.97
N THR A 106 -13.95 -35.55 11.79
CA THR A 106 -14.96 -36.39 12.45
C THR A 106 -16.15 -36.54 11.51
N VAL A 107 -16.38 -37.76 11.01
CA VAL A 107 -17.59 -38.08 10.26
C VAL A 107 -18.73 -38.21 11.26
N LEU A 108 -19.71 -37.32 11.20
CA LEU A 108 -20.93 -37.44 11.99
C LEU A 108 -21.77 -38.58 11.40
N SER A 109 -21.97 -39.65 12.16
CA SER A 109 -22.86 -40.77 11.81
C SER A 109 -24.31 -40.44 12.11
#